data_AF-B8HIS7-F1
#
_entry.id   AF-B8HIS7-F1
#
_cell.length_a   1.000
_cell.length_b   1.000
_cell.length_c   1.000
_cell.angle_alpha   90.00
_cell.angle_beta   90.00
_cell.angle_gamma   90.00
#
_symmetry.space_group_name_H-M   'P 1'
#
loop_
_entity.id
_entity.type
_entity.pdbx_description
1 polymer ?
#
loop_
_entity_poly.entity_id
_entity_poly.type
_entity_poly.pdbx_seq_one_letter_code
_entity_poly.pdbx_strand_id
1 'polypeptide(L)'
;MGFFTRRLIPRKVRRLAHPVRAVKRAVTPKPVKKALRAVSTVRSPIRAAGYAAERAVFSKPKPAPKPTYRHGHCPTAHRSYDAMRKCRKG
;
A
#
# COMPACT_ATOMS: atom_id res chain seq x y z
N MET A 1 -13.34 17.06 1.55
CA MET A 1 -12.96 16.43 0.27
C MET A 1 -13.66 15.09 0.12
N GLY A 2 -14.92 15.16 -0.32
CA GLY A 2 -15.79 14.00 -0.50
C GLY A 2 -15.34 13.10 -1.65
N PHE A 3 -15.89 11.89 -1.65
CA PHE A 3 -15.73 10.80 -2.61
C PHE A 3 -15.40 11.22 -4.07
N PHE A 4 -16.24 12.06 -4.68
CA PHE A 4 -16.09 12.47 -6.09
C PHE A 4 -14.86 13.33 -6.36
N THR A 5 -14.52 14.25 -5.45
CA THR A 5 -13.33 15.12 -5.57
C THR A 5 -12.02 14.32 -5.58
N ARG A 6 -12.01 13.10 -5.01
CA ARG A 6 -10.83 12.23 -4.96
C ARG A 6 -10.59 11.44 -6.24
N ARG A 7 -11.65 11.24 -7.03
CA ARG A 7 -11.62 10.48 -8.28
C ARG A 7 -11.26 11.38 -9.47
N LEU A 8 -11.86 12.57 -9.52
CA LEU A 8 -11.66 13.51 -10.62
C LEU A 8 -10.31 14.24 -10.53
N ILE A 9 -9.87 14.58 -9.31
CA ILE A 9 -8.67 15.41 -9.14
C ILE A 9 -7.43 14.53 -8.88
N PRO A 10 -6.39 14.59 -9.74
CA PRO A 10 -5.16 13.85 -9.55
C PRO A 10 -4.55 14.10 -8.17
N ARG A 11 -3.87 13.08 -7.64
CA ARG A 11 -3.23 13.14 -6.33
C ARG A 11 -2.18 14.25 -6.24
N LYS A 12 -1.51 14.56 -7.36
CA LYS A 12 -0.52 15.65 -7.47
C LYS A 12 -1.20 17.01 -7.28
N VAL A 13 -2.29 17.27 -8.01
CA VAL A 13 -3.08 18.52 -7.91
C VAL A 13 -3.63 18.72 -6.49
N ARG A 14 -4.12 17.66 -5.84
CA ARG A 14 -4.58 17.75 -4.44
C ARG A 14 -3.45 18.03 -3.44
N ARG A 15 -2.21 17.67 -3.74
CA ARG A 15 -1.06 18.01 -2.89
C ARG A 15 -0.62 19.46 -3.10
N LEU A 16 -0.75 19.98 -4.33
CA LEU A 16 -0.48 21.38 -4.64
C LEU A 16 -1.44 22.33 -3.94
N ALA A 17 -2.70 21.93 -3.73
CA ALA A 17 -3.66 22.71 -2.95
C ALA A 17 -3.23 22.92 -1.47
N HIS A 18 -2.29 22.11 -0.94
CA HIS A 18 -1.79 22.23 0.42
C HIS A 18 -0.27 21.98 0.50
N PRO A 19 0.55 22.91 0.00
CA PRO A 19 1.99 22.70 -0.16
C PRO A 19 2.67 22.55 1.20
N VAL A 20 2.34 23.42 2.17
CA VAL A 20 2.87 23.37 3.55
C VAL A 20 2.58 22.00 4.21
N ARG A 21 1.37 21.47 4.02
CA ARG A 21 0.99 20.17 4.56
C ARG A 21 1.71 19.02 3.85
N ALA A 22 1.99 19.16 2.56
CA ALA A 22 2.77 18.19 1.80
C ALA A 22 4.22 18.13 2.30
N VAL A 23 4.86 19.28 2.55
CA VAL A 23 6.20 19.38 3.12
C VAL A 23 6.25 18.80 4.53
N LYS A 24 5.33 19.19 5.42
CA LYS A 24 5.23 18.60 6.78
C LYS A 24 5.06 17.08 6.75
N ARG A 25 4.33 16.56 5.77
CA ARG A 25 4.21 15.11 5.52
C ARG A 25 5.45 14.48 4.91
N ALA A 26 6.32 15.21 4.22
CA ALA A 26 7.56 14.67 3.68
C ALA A 26 8.56 14.44 4.82
N VAL A 27 8.72 15.45 5.69
CA VAL A 27 9.69 15.46 6.80
C VAL A 27 9.28 14.54 7.95
N THR A 28 7.98 14.29 8.16
CA THR A 28 7.53 13.43 9.27
C THR A 28 7.98 11.96 9.11
N PRO A 29 8.59 11.34 10.13
CA PRO A 29 9.00 9.94 10.08
C PRO A 29 7.84 8.97 9.85
N LYS A 30 8.11 7.86 9.15
CA LYS A 30 7.15 6.77 8.93
C LYS A 30 6.50 6.22 10.22
N PRO A 31 7.22 5.98 11.33
CA PRO A 31 6.60 5.47 12.56
C PRO A 31 5.57 6.46 13.14
N VAL A 32 5.91 7.75 13.19
CA VAL A 32 5.00 8.81 13.66
C VAL A 32 3.72 8.86 12.80
N LYS A 33 3.85 8.73 11.47
CA LYS A 33 2.70 8.66 10.56
C LYS A 33 1.79 7.45 10.86
N LYS A 34 2.36 6.30 11.23
CA LYS A 34 1.58 5.11 11.59
C LYS A 34 0.84 5.32 12.91
N ALA A 35 1.50 5.85 13.93
CA ALA A 35 0.90 6.14 15.23
C ALA A 35 -0.27 7.13 15.11
N LEU A 36 -0.04 8.28 14.45
CA LEU A 36 -1.09 9.27 14.20
C LEU A 36 -2.28 8.68 13.44
N ARG A 37 -2.02 7.76 12.50
CA ARG A 37 -3.09 7.10 11.75
C ARG A 37 -3.89 6.15 12.64
N ALA A 38 -3.24 5.35 13.49
CA ALA A 38 -3.91 4.47 14.44
C ALA A 38 -4.83 5.27 15.37
N VAL A 39 -4.31 6.34 15.98
CA VAL A 39 -5.10 7.24 16.84
C VAL A 39 -6.28 7.85 16.08
N SER A 40 -6.07 8.28 14.83
CA SER A 40 -7.16 8.86 14.03
C SER A 40 -8.28 7.86 13.69
N THR A 41 -7.94 6.58 13.53
CA THR A 41 -8.91 5.50 13.29
C THR A 41 -9.79 5.29 14.51
N VAL A 42 -9.18 5.24 15.70
CA VAL A 42 -9.90 5.06 16.98
C VAL A 42 -10.78 6.27 17.28
N ARG A 43 -10.25 7.49 17.09
CA ARG A 43 -10.98 8.74 17.34
C ARG A 43 -12.17 8.98 16.40
N SER A 44 -12.13 8.41 15.19
CA SER A 44 -13.17 8.65 14.18
C SER A 44 -13.50 7.40 13.35
N PRO A 45 -14.16 6.40 13.96
CA PRO A 45 -14.36 5.08 13.35
C PRO A 45 -15.25 5.15 12.11
N ILE A 46 -16.31 5.97 12.12
CA ILE A 46 -17.24 6.14 10.99
C ILE A 46 -16.52 6.64 9.73
N ARG A 47 -15.63 7.63 9.89
CA ARG A 47 -14.83 8.15 8.77
C ARG A 47 -13.83 7.12 8.26
N ALA A 48 -13.26 6.31 9.15
CA ALA A 48 -12.34 5.25 8.78
C ALA A 48 -13.05 4.13 8.00
N ALA A 49 -14.25 3.73 8.45
CA ALA A 49 -15.09 2.74 7.80
C ALA A 49 -15.56 3.21 6.41
N GLY A 50 -16.07 4.44 6.30
CA GLY A 50 -16.43 5.04 5.02
C GLY A 50 -15.24 5.06 4.05
N TYR A 51 -14.06 5.46 4.53
CA TYR A 51 -12.85 5.42 3.70
C TYR A 51 -12.41 4.01 3.29
N ALA A 52 -12.61 3.00 4.14
CA ALA A 52 -12.29 1.62 3.82
C ALA A 52 -13.25 1.08 2.73
N ALA A 53 -14.54 1.37 2.83
CA ALA A 53 -15.54 1.03 1.82
C ALA A 53 -15.24 1.72 0.48
N GLU A 54 -14.96 3.03 0.49
CA GLU A 54 -14.53 3.76 -0.72
C GLU A 54 -13.31 3.09 -1.37
N ARG A 55 -12.33 2.67 -0.56
CA ARG A 55 -11.12 2.03 -1.08
C ARG A 55 -11.41 0.64 -1.64
N ALA A 56 -12.26 -0.15 -1.00
CA ALA A 56 -12.62 -1.48 -1.49
C ALA A 56 -13.26 -1.42 -2.88
N VAL A 57 -14.15 -0.43 -3.11
CA VAL A 57 -14.86 -0.30 -4.39
C VAL A 57 -13.97 0.26 -5.51
N PHE A 58 -13.06 1.19 -5.20
CA PHE A 58 -12.31 1.93 -6.25
C PHE A 58 -10.81 1.63 -6.32
N SER A 59 -10.27 0.80 -5.44
CA SER A 59 -8.88 0.37 -5.58
C SER A 59 -8.77 -0.71 -6.64
N LYS A 60 -7.73 -0.62 -7.48
CA LYS A 60 -7.39 -1.71 -8.39
C LYS A 60 -7.16 -2.99 -7.57
N PRO A 61 -7.66 -4.15 -8.01
CA PRO A 61 -7.36 -5.42 -7.35
C PRO A 61 -5.85 -5.58 -7.26
N LYS A 62 -5.37 -6.06 -6.11
CA LYS A 62 -3.94 -6.40 -5.98
C LYS A 62 -3.65 -7.54 -6.97
N PRO A 63 -2.52 -7.49 -7.70
CA PRO A 63 -2.13 -8.61 -8.54
C PRO A 63 -1.98 -9.85 -7.65
N ALA A 64 -2.41 -11.00 -8.18
CA ALA A 64 -2.25 -12.28 -7.49
C ALA A 64 -0.77 -12.50 -7.12
N PRO A 65 -0.47 -13.12 -5.97
CA PRO A 65 0.89 -13.48 -5.63
C PRO A 65 1.46 -14.38 -6.73
N LYS A 66 2.70 -14.08 -7.15
CA LYS A 66 3.39 -14.89 -8.15
C LYS A 66 3.75 -16.25 -7.53
N PRO A 67 3.64 -17.36 -8.27
CA PRO A 67 4.02 -18.67 -7.76
C PRO A 67 5.51 -18.69 -7.40
N THR A 68 5.84 -19.42 -6.33
CA THR A 68 7.22 -19.68 -5.92
C THR A 68 7.48 -21.18 -5.95
N TYR A 69 8.60 -21.57 -6.55
CA TYR A 69 9.02 -22.95 -6.72
C TYR A 69 10.14 -23.26 -5.72
N ARG A 70 10.03 -24.40 -5.03
CA ARG A 70 11.01 -24.90 -4.07
C ARG A 70 11.35 -26.33 -4.42
N HIS A 71 12.59 -26.74 -4.15
CA HIS A 71 13.06 -28.10 -4.39
C HIS A 71 14.01 -28.54 -3.26
N GLY A 72 13.97 -29.83 -2.93
CA GLY A 72 14.83 -30.46 -1.93
C GLY A 72 14.93 -29.66 -0.63
N HIS A 73 16.16 -29.54 -0.13
CA HIS A 73 16.50 -28.74 1.06
C HIS A 73 17.01 -27.33 0.71
N CYS A 74 16.77 -26.84 -0.51
CA CYS A 74 17.20 -25.50 -0.90
C CYS A 74 16.43 -24.44 -0.08
N PRO A 75 17.11 -23.57 0.69
CA PRO A 75 16.45 -22.56 1.52
C PRO A 75 15.86 -21.40 0.69
N THR A 76 16.12 -21.37 -0.62
CA THR A 76 15.75 -20.25 -1.50
C THR A 76 14.44 -20.55 -2.24
N ALA A 77 13.51 -19.60 -2.23
CA ALA A 77 12.29 -19.69 -3.03
C ALA A 77 12.54 -19.13 -4.45
N HIS A 78 12.44 -19.98 -5.46
CA HIS A 78 12.65 -19.60 -6.85
C HIS A 78 11.38 -18.98 -7.45
N ARG A 79 11.53 -17.94 -8.27
CA ARG A 79 10.40 -17.25 -8.94
C ARG A 79 10.03 -17.83 -10.31
N SER A 80 10.85 -18.73 -10.84
CA SER A 80 10.60 -19.44 -12.09
C SER A 80 11.03 -20.89 -11.97
N TYR A 81 10.40 -21.75 -12.77
CA TYR A 81 10.72 -23.17 -12.82
C TYR A 81 12.16 -23.41 -13.35
N ASP A 82 12.62 -22.62 -14.32
CA ASP A 82 14.00 -22.70 -14.81
C ASP A 82 15.05 -22.34 -13.76
N ALA A 83 14.78 -21.33 -12.93
CA ALA A 83 15.69 -20.96 -11.85
C ALA A 83 15.77 -22.05 -10.77
N MET A 84 14.68 -22.78 -10.56
CA MET A 84 14.65 -23.96 -9.70
C MET A 84 15.49 -25.09 -10.28
N ARG A 85 15.32 -25.42 -11.58
CA ARG A 85 16.07 -26.51 -12.25
C ARG A 85 17.57 -26.26 -12.35
N LYS A 86 17.97 -24.99 -12.51
CA LYS A 86 19.39 -24.60 -12.60
C LYS A 86 20.03 -24.38 -11.22
N CYS A 87 19.27 -24.48 -10.15
CA CYS A 87 19.77 -24.27 -8.80
C CYS A 87 20.73 -25.39 -8.40
N ARG A 88 21.97 -25.04 -8.10
CA ARG A 88 23.02 -25.97 -7.64
C ARG A 88 22.94 -26.31 -6.16
N LYS A 89 22.05 -25.66 -5.41
CA LYS A 89 21.89 -25.83 -3.95
C LYS A 89 20.79 -26.83 -3.60
N GLY A 90 20.45 -27.72 -4.54
CA GLY A 90 19.47 -28.78 -4.38
C GLY A 90 20.11 -30.14 -4.50
#